data_AF-A0A7S1IPW2-F1
#
_entry.id   AF-A0A7S1IPW2-F1
#
_cell.length_a   1.000
_cell.length_b   1.000
_cell.length_c   1.000
_cell.angle_alpha   90.00
_cell.angle_beta   90.00
_cell.angle_gamma   90.00
#
_symmetry.space_group_name_H-M   'P 1'
#
loop_
_entity.id
_entity.type
_entity.pdbx_description
1 polymer ?
#
loop_
_entity_poly.entity_id
_entity_poly.type
_entity_poly.pdbx_seq_one_letter_code
_entity_poly.pdbx_strand_id
1 'polypeptide(L)'
;KVSFAVFKAKLEGRKLEAVHRRGKYFWFDLTPSGSSPVFHLGLGGSITIKGVQPFEYKDFKVEDDTWPPEFLALELIFTNDIRLAFTDGWNPNTHRVWLLDANPLVVSPVSKLAPDPIIGPFEFSHFYDSLHKRRGKIKVVLLDQNV
;
A
#
# COMPACT_ATOMS: atom_id res chain seq x y z
N LYS A 1 9.57 -5.22 -13.94
CA LYS A 1 8.09 -5.24 -13.91
C LYS A 1 7.66 -6.69 -14.01
N VAL A 2 6.84 -7.19 -13.09
CA VAL A 2 6.30 -8.56 -13.12
C VAL A 2 5.04 -8.54 -14.00
N SER A 3 4.81 -9.58 -14.80
CA SER A 3 3.59 -9.69 -15.60
C SER A 3 2.39 -10.03 -14.72
N PHE A 4 1.18 -9.66 -15.14
CA PHE A 4 -0.03 -10.02 -14.41
C PHE A 4 -0.19 -11.54 -14.26
N ALA A 5 0.19 -12.32 -15.27
CA ALA A 5 0.13 -13.79 -15.20
C ALA A 5 1.01 -14.36 -14.07
N VAL A 6 2.24 -13.85 -13.93
CA VAL A 6 3.14 -14.26 -12.84
C VAL A 6 2.62 -13.76 -11.49
N PHE A 7 2.11 -12.54 -11.43
CA PHE A 7 1.51 -11.99 -10.23
C PHE A 7 0.34 -12.85 -9.73
N LYS A 8 -0.61 -13.16 -10.63
CA LYS A 8 -1.77 -14.01 -10.37
C LYS A 8 -1.34 -15.40 -9.89
N ALA A 9 -0.47 -16.08 -10.63
CA ALA A 9 0.00 -17.42 -10.29
C ALA A 9 0.72 -17.49 -8.93
N LYS A 10 1.40 -16.41 -8.52
CA LYS A 10 2.08 -16.34 -7.23
C LYS A 10 1.12 -16.09 -6.06
N LEU A 11 -0.05 -15.49 -6.30
CA LEU A 11 -1.02 -15.14 -5.25
C LEU A 11 -2.16 -16.17 -5.14
N GLU A 12 -2.57 -16.79 -6.24
CA GLU A 12 -3.69 -17.75 -6.24
C GLU A 12 -3.46 -18.92 -5.28
N GLY A 13 -4.51 -19.28 -4.55
CA GLY A 13 -4.50 -20.36 -3.57
C GLY A 13 -3.78 -20.04 -2.26
N ARG A 14 -3.15 -18.86 -2.12
CA ARG A 14 -2.52 -18.45 -0.87
C ARG A 14 -3.52 -17.84 0.11
N LYS A 15 -3.26 -18.04 1.39
CA LYS A 15 -4.04 -17.46 2.49
C LYS A 15 -3.43 -16.13 2.93
N LEU A 16 -4.26 -15.09 3.04
CA LEU A 16 -3.88 -13.84 3.68
C LEU A 16 -3.88 -14.03 5.20
N GLU A 17 -2.72 -13.90 5.85
CA GLU A 17 -2.59 -14.01 7.30
C GLU A 17 -2.62 -12.65 7.99
N ALA A 18 -1.90 -11.68 7.41
CA ALA A 18 -1.78 -10.36 8.00
C ALA A 18 -1.63 -9.27 6.93
N VAL A 19 -1.99 -8.05 7.33
CA VAL A 19 -1.80 -6.84 6.55
C VAL A 19 -0.93 -5.89 7.36
N HIS A 20 0.08 -5.33 6.70
CA HIS A 20 1.05 -4.43 7.33
C HIS A 20 1.11 -3.11 6.57
N ARG A 21 1.61 -2.07 7.25
CA ARG A 21 1.79 -0.73 6.70
C ARG A 21 3.12 -0.14 7.16
N ARG A 22 3.77 0.62 6.28
CA ARG A 22 4.83 1.57 6.62
C ARG A 22 4.76 2.78 5.70
N GLY A 23 4.62 3.97 6.27
CA GLY A 23 4.32 5.20 5.55
C GLY A 23 3.06 5.02 4.70
N LYS A 24 3.19 5.29 3.40
CA LYS A 24 2.11 5.19 2.41
C LYS A 24 2.09 3.85 1.66
N TYR A 25 2.86 2.88 2.15
CA TYR A 25 2.93 1.54 1.60
C TYR A 25 2.23 0.57 2.53
N PHE A 26 1.54 -0.40 1.96
CA PHE A 26 0.99 -1.52 2.70
C PHE A 26 1.25 -2.81 1.93
N TRP A 27 1.28 -3.95 2.62
CA TRP A 27 1.52 -5.23 2.00
C TRP A 27 0.81 -6.34 2.73
N PHE A 28 0.71 -7.48 2.04
CA PHE A 28 0.09 -8.68 2.57
C PHE A 28 1.14 -9.73 2.89
N ASP A 29 1.00 -10.31 4.06
CA ASP A 29 1.70 -11.52 4.45
C ASP A 29 0.83 -12.71 4.12
N LEU A 30 1.37 -13.58 3.26
CA LEU A 30 0.67 -14.71 2.68
C LEU A 30 1.27 -16.04 3.14
N THR A 31 0.42 -17.04 3.35
CA THR A 31 0.81 -18.42 3.62
C THR A 31 0.45 -19.31 2.42
N PRO A 32 1.38 -20.16 1.93
CA PRO A 32 2.78 -20.27 2.36
C PRO A 32 3.60 -19.02 2.03
N SER A 33 4.57 -18.73 2.89
CA SER A 33 5.46 -17.58 2.77
C SER A 33 6.39 -17.72 1.57
N GLY A 34 6.77 -16.58 0.97
CA GLY A 34 7.72 -16.56 -0.14
C GLY A 34 7.46 -15.47 -1.17
N SER A 35 6.28 -14.84 -1.19
CA SER A 35 6.01 -13.68 -2.03
C SER A 35 4.99 -12.77 -1.34
N SER A 36 5.30 -11.49 -1.19
CA SER A 36 4.41 -10.48 -0.61
C SER A 36 4.04 -9.43 -1.66
N PRO A 37 2.74 -9.23 -1.97
CA PRO A 37 2.32 -8.11 -2.78
C PRO A 37 2.39 -6.83 -1.94
N VAL A 38 3.05 -5.81 -2.47
CA VAL A 38 3.21 -4.50 -1.84
C VAL A 38 2.49 -3.47 -2.69
N PHE A 39 1.79 -2.55 -2.05
CA PHE A 39 0.90 -1.59 -2.68
C PHE A 39 1.24 -0.16 -2.24
N HIS A 40 1.05 0.79 -3.15
CA HIS A 40 1.09 2.22 -2.87
C HIS A 40 -0.03 2.90 -3.66
N LEU A 41 -0.91 3.63 -2.95
CA LEU A 41 -2.13 4.21 -3.52
C LEU A 41 -1.84 5.36 -4.51
N GLY A 42 -0.69 6.01 -4.39
CA GLY A 42 -0.41 7.16 -5.25
C GLY A 42 -1.27 8.35 -4.86
N LEU A 43 -1.74 9.10 -5.85
CA LEU A 43 -2.52 10.32 -5.62
C LEU A 43 -4.03 10.09 -5.68
N GLY A 44 -4.49 9.19 -6.55
CA GLY A 44 -5.90 8.88 -6.77
C GLY A 44 -6.32 7.48 -6.34
N GLY A 45 -5.40 6.68 -5.79
CA GLY A 45 -5.67 5.29 -5.47
C GLY A 45 -6.58 5.12 -4.26
N SER A 46 -7.48 4.15 -4.35
CA SER A 46 -8.39 3.77 -3.27
C SER A 46 -8.53 2.26 -3.17
N ILE A 47 -8.85 1.81 -1.95
CA ILE A 47 -9.29 0.44 -1.66
C ILE A 47 -10.77 0.48 -1.29
N THR A 48 -11.52 -0.43 -1.89
CA THR A 48 -12.94 -0.68 -1.61
C THR A 48 -13.15 -2.18 -1.41
N ILE A 49 -13.99 -2.55 -0.46
CA ILE A 49 -14.42 -3.93 -0.25
C ILE A 49 -15.91 -4.00 -0.58
N LYS A 50 -16.31 -4.95 -1.42
CA LYS A 50 -17.71 -5.08 -1.86
C LYS A 50 -18.65 -5.26 -0.65
N GLY A 51 -19.68 -4.43 -0.56
CA GLY A 51 -20.69 -4.49 0.50
C GLY A 51 -20.23 -3.97 1.87
N VAL A 52 -19.03 -3.38 1.96
CA VAL A 52 -18.54 -2.73 3.18
C VAL A 52 -18.55 -1.24 2.96
N GLN A 53 -19.24 -0.51 3.85
CA GLN A 53 -19.30 0.95 3.76
C GLN A 53 -17.89 1.55 3.77
N PRO A 54 -17.59 2.49 2.84
CA PRO A 54 -16.33 3.20 2.85
C PRO A 54 -16.13 4.00 4.15
N PHE A 55 -14.88 4.28 4.50
CA PHE A 55 -14.56 5.15 5.65
C PHE A 55 -15.19 6.55 5.49
N GLU A 56 -15.69 7.13 6.59
CA GLU A 56 -16.39 8.45 6.63
C GLU A 56 -15.58 9.60 6.01
N TYR A 57 -14.24 9.50 5.98
CA TYR A 57 -13.34 10.53 5.44
C TYR A 57 -12.75 10.13 4.09
N LYS A 58 -13.61 9.96 3.08
CA LYS A 58 -13.19 9.88 1.67
C LYS A 58 -13.78 11.07 0.91
N ASP A 59 -12.91 11.85 0.25
CA ASP A 59 -13.30 12.98 -0.62
C ASP A 59 -14.00 12.53 -1.93
N PHE A 60 -14.18 11.22 -2.13
CA PHE A 60 -14.85 10.66 -3.31
C PHE A 60 -15.89 9.62 -2.88
N LYS A 61 -17.06 9.67 -3.52
CA LYS A 61 -18.09 8.65 -3.36
C LYS A 61 -17.65 7.40 -4.12
N VAL A 62 -17.62 6.27 -3.43
CA VAL A 62 -17.63 4.98 -4.10
C VAL A 62 -19.11 4.62 -4.23
N GLU A 63 -19.61 4.46 -5.46
CA GLU A 63 -20.96 3.95 -5.68
C GLU A 63 -20.99 2.48 -5.22
N ASP A 64 -21.58 2.23 -4.04
CA ASP A 64 -21.56 0.92 -3.38
C ASP A 64 -22.30 -0.19 -4.16
N ASP A 65 -23.18 0.19 -5.11
CA ASP A 65 -24.07 -0.76 -5.80
C ASP A 65 -23.47 -1.34 -7.11
N THR A 66 -22.48 -0.68 -7.72
CA THR A 66 -21.91 -1.11 -9.00
C THR A 66 -20.58 -1.83 -8.79
N TRP A 67 -20.52 -3.12 -9.15
CA TRP A 67 -19.30 -3.93 -9.04
C TRP A 67 -18.97 -4.66 -10.35
N PRO A 68 -17.71 -4.64 -10.83
CA PRO A 68 -16.55 -3.97 -10.24
C PRO A 68 -16.66 -2.44 -10.29
N PRO A 69 -15.97 -1.71 -9.39
CA PRO A 69 -15.97 -0.26 -9.42
C PRO A 69 -15.38 0.30 -10.72
N GLU A 70 -15.79 1.51 -11.10
CA GLU A 70 -15.13 2.26 -12.16
C GLU A 70 -13.64 2.48 -11.83
N PHE A 71 -12.79 2.54 -12.87
CA PHE A 71 -11.34 2.71 -12.73
C PHE A 71 -10.62 1.59 -11.95
N LEU A 72 -11.14 0.36 -12.03
CA LEU A 72 -10.50 -0.82 -11.46
C LEU A 72 -9.10 -1.04 -12.07
N ALA A 73 -8.09 -1.09 -11.19
CA ALA A 73 -6.72 -1.45 -11.56
C ALA A 73 -6.35 -2.87 -11.10
N LEU A 74 -6.90 -3.35 -9.99
CA LEU A 74 -6.73 -4.74 -9.53
C LEU A 74 -7.93 -5.16 -8.67
N GLU A 75 -8.44 -6.37 -8.90
CA GLU A 75 -9.41 -7.02 -8.00
C GLU A 75 -8.78 -8.26 -7.38
N LEU A 76 -8.96 -8.42 -6.06
CA LEU A 76 -8.64 -9.64 -5.32
C LEU A 76 -9.95 -10.29 -4.86
N ILE A 77 -10.11 -11.56 -5.23
CA ILE A 77 -11.30 -12.36 -4.92
C ILE A 77 -10.85 -13.44 -3.93
N PHE A 78 -11.48 -13.45 -2.76
CA PHE A 78 -11.21 -14.42 -1.70
C PHE A 78 -12.19 -15.60 -1.79
N THR A 79 -11.85 -16.72 -1.16
CA THR A 79 -12.66 -17.95 -1.18
C THR A 79 -13.96 -17.86 -0.38
N ASN A 80 -14.11 -16.83 0.46
CA ASN A 80 -15.31 -16.53 1.23
C ASN A 80 -16.17 -15.43 0.58
N ASP A 81 -16.06 -15.26 -0.74
CA ASP A 81 -16.78 -14.27 -1.55
C ASP A 81 -16.48 -12.80 -1.23
N ILE A 82 -15.51 -12.52 -0.35
CA ILE A 82 -15.00 -11.16 -0.17
C ILE A 82 -14.29 -10.73 -1.46
N ARG A 83 -14.63 -9.52 -1.93
CA ARG A 83 -13.99 -8.90 -3.10
C ARG A 83 -13.39 -7.56 -2.70
N LEU A 84 -12.10 -7.41 -2.91
CA LEU A 84 -11.34 -6.19 -2.65
C LEU A 84 -10.91 -5.59 -3.98
N ALA A 85 -11.28 -4.34 -4.22
CA ALA A 85 -10.93 -3.59 -5.43
C ALA A 85 -9.91 -2.50 -5.08
N PHE A 86 -8.87 -2.43 -5.89
CA PHE A 86 -7.95 -1.32 -5.98
C PHE A 86 -8.32 -0.48 -7.21
N THR A 87 -8.60 0.80 -6.99
CA THR A 87 -9.08 1.74 -8.03
C THR A 87 -8.17 2.95 -8.08
N ASP A 88 -8.04 3.61 -9.23
CA ASP A 88 -7.32 4.88 -9.39
C ASP A 88 -7.96 5.71 -10.50
N GLY A 89 -8.97 6.51 -10.12
CA GLY A 89 -9.75 7.31 -11.05
C GLY A 89 -9.14 8.67 -11.41
N TRP A 90 -8.15 9.15 -10.66
CA TRP A 90 -7.56 10.46 -10.92
C TRP A 90 -6.33 10.40 -11.82
N ASN A 91 -5.35 9.55 -11.50
CA ASN A 91 -4.15 9.40 -12.33
C ASN A 91 -3.57 7.98 -12.21
N PRO A 92 -3.94 7.07 -13.13
CA PRO A 92 -3.58 5.65 -13.09
C PRO A 92 -2.07 5.40 -13.18
N ASN A 93 -1.25 6.42 -13.44
CA ASN A 93 0.19 6.32 -13.46
C ASN A 93 0.85 6.57 -12.10
N THR A 94 0.08 6.80 -11.02
CA THR A 94 0.63 7.13 -9.70
C THR A 94 0.59 5.98 -8.70
N HIS A 95 -0.41 5.09 -8.80
CA HIS A 95 -0.41 3.88 -8.00
C HIS A 95 0.70 2.90 -8.40
N ARG A 96 1.08 2.02 -7.48
CA ARG A 96 2.09 1.00 -7.74
C ARG A 96 1.73 -0.29 -7.01
N VAL A 97 1.97 -1.40 -7.69
CA VAL A 97 1.90 -2.75 -7.14
C VAL A 97 3.23 -3.44 -7.44
N TRP A 98 3.84 -4.00 -6.40
CA TRP A 98 5.04 -4.81 -6.49
C TRP A 98 4.74 -6.22 -5.99
N LEU A 99 5.47 -7.19 -6.51
CA LEU A 99 5.55 -8.53 -5.93
C LEU A 99 6.99 -8.74 -5.48
N LEU A 100 7.20 -8.92 -4.18
CA LEU A 100 8.53 -9.09 -3.60
C LEU A 100 8.67 -10.53 -3.10
N ASP A 101 9.68 -11.24 -3.57
CA ASP A 101 10.02 -12.59 -3.10
C ASP A 101 10.91 -12.53 -1.83
N ALA A 102 10.64 -11.57 -0.94
CA ALA A 102 11.35 -11.33 0.31
C ALA A 102 10.49 -10.50 1.27
N ASN A 103 10.87 -10.45 2.55
CA ASN A 103 10.23 -9.57 3.53
C ASN A 103 10.32 -8.09 3.07
N PRO A 104 9.18 -7.39 2.84
CA PRO A 104 9.20 -6.01 2.38
C PRO A 104 10.02 -5.05 3.25
N LEU A 105 10.15 -5.31 4.55
CA LEU A 105 10.92 -4.44 5.44
C LEU A 105 12.42 -4.36 5.11
N VAL A 106 12.98 -5.37 4.44
CA VAL A 106 14.42 -5.43 4.11
C VAL A 106 14.72 -5.16 2.64
N VAL A 107 13.71 -5.02 1.79
CA VAL A 107 13.86 -4.72 0.36
C VAL A 107 13.14 -3.44 -0.08
N SER A 108 13.68 -2.81 -1.13
CA SER A 108 13.07 -1.60 -1.71
C SER A 108 11.69 -1.94 -2.31
N PRO A 109 10.69 -1.05 -2.22
CA PRO A 109 10.77 0.34 -1.76
C PRO A 109 10.66 0.54 -0.24
N VAL A 110 10.11 -0.42 0.50
CA VAL A 110 9.74 -0.24 1.91
C VAL A 110 10.97 -0.11 2.81
N SER A 111 12.08 -0.80 2.50
CA SER A 111 13.32 -0.70 3.29
C SER A 111 14.00 0.66 3.25
N LYS A 112 13.64 1.52 2.29
CA LYS A 112 14.21 2.88 2.18
C LYS A 112 13.48 3.89 3.07
N LEU A 113 12.27 3.55 3.54
CA LEU A 113 11.46 4.44 4.32
C LEU A 113 12.06 4.65 5.71
N ALA A 114 11.97 5.89 6.19
CA ALA A 114 12.20 6.23 7.58
C ALA A 114 11.26 5.46 8.52
N PRO A 115 11.50 5.48 9.85
CA PRO A 115 10.52 4.98 10.82
C PRO A 115 9.12 5.57 10.59
N ASP A 116 8.09 4.74 10.71
CA ASP A 116 6.71 5.21 10.56
C ASP A 116 6.33 6.08 11.78
N PRO A 117 5.81 7.30 11.59
CA PRO A 117 5.52 8.21 12.70
C PRO A 117 4.31 7.77 13.55
N ILE A 118 3.51 6.79 13.09
CA ILE A 118 2.30 6.32 13.78
C ILE A 118 2.52 4.95 14.42
N ILE A 119 3.08 4.00 13.66
CA ILE A 119 3.23 2.60 14.12
C ILE A 119 4.63 2.33 14.69
N GLY A 120 5.65 3.08 14.23
CA GLY A 120 7.04 2.86 14.61
C GLY A 120 7.43 3.56 15.91
N PRO A 121 8.58 3.18 16.51
CA PRO A 121 9.12 3.92 17.64
C PRO A 121 9.49 5.34 17.19
N PHE A 122 8.86 6.33 17.81
CA PHE A 122 9.19 7.75 17.60
C PHE A 122 10.10 8.23 18.72
N GLU A 123 11.41 8.26 18.44
CA GLU A 123 12.43 8.84 19.31
C GLU A 123 12.69 10.29 18.86
N PHE A 124 12.32 11.27 19.69
CA PHE A 124 12.46 12.69 19.35
C PHE A 124 13.92 13.07 19.09
N SER A 125 14.87 12.50 19.84
CA SER A 125 16.31 12.71 19.67
C SER A 125 16.77 12.28 18.27
N HIS A 126 16.41 11.06 17.87
CA HIS A 126 16.72 10.52 16.55
C HIS A 126 16.07 11.31 15.42
N PHE A 127 14.81 11.74 15.60
CA PHE A 127 14.11 12.60 14.65
C PHE A 127 14.79 13.96 14.51
N TYR A 128 15.12 14.62 15.64
CA TYR A 128 15.82 15.90 15.67
C TYR A 128 17.17 15.81 14.96
N ASP A 129 17.98 14.80 15.28
CA ASP A 129 19.29 14.60 14.66
C ASP A 129 19.20 14.33 13.15
N SER A 130 18.20 13.54 12.72
CA SER A 130 17.95 13.27 11.31
C SER A 130 17.52 14.52 10.57
N LEU A 131 16.64 15.32 11.16
CA LEU A 131 16.16 16.59 10.61
C LEU A 131 17.27 17.65 10.54
N HIS A 132 18.07 17.79 11.60
CA HIS A 132 19.09 18.83 11.73
C HIS A 132 20.25 18.65 10.73
N LYS A 133 20.49 17.42 10.27
CA LYS A 133 21.47 17.11 9.20
C LYS A 133 21.00 17.50 7.80
N ARG A 134 19.71 17.77 7.60
CA ARG A 134 19.14 18.11 6.29
C ARG A 134 19.16 19.63 6.07
N ARG A 135 19.50 20.03 4.85
CA ARG A 135 19.42 21.42 4.40
C ARG A 135 18.18 21.60 3.52
N GLY A 136 17.46 22.70 3.69
CA GLY A 136 16.32 23.05 2.83
C GLY A 136 15.14 23.64 3.59
N LYS A 137 14.05 23.89 2.87
CA LYS A 137 12.79 24.37 3.46
C LYS A 137 12.16 23.25 4.29
N ILE A 138 11.76 23.55 5.52
CA ILE A 138 11.24 22.55 6.47
C ILE A 138 10.11 21.70 5.88
N LYS A 139 9.18 22.30 5.15
CA LYS A 139 8.09 21.58 4.46
C LYS A 139 8.60 20.49 3.51
N VAL A 140 9.65 20.77 2.75
CA VAL A 140 10.20 19.81 1.77
C VAL A 140 10.88 18.66 2.50
N VAL A 141 11.63 18.97 3.55
CA VAL A 141 12.33 17.96 4.36
C VAL A 141 11.32 17.02 5.05
N LEU A 142 10.25 17.55 5.63
CA LEU A 142 9.21 16.74 6.28
C LEU A 142 8.38 15.89 5.30
N LEU A 143 8.39 16.22 4.01
CA LEU A 143 7.73 15.42 2.98
C LEU A 143 8.64 14.32 2.42
N ASP A 144 9.94 14.36 2.69
CA ASP A 144 10.87 13.29 2.32
C ASP A 144 10.58 12.05 3.17
N GLN A 145 10.27 10.94 2.50
CA GLN A 145 9.91 9.68 3.16
C GLN A 145 11.12 8.95 3.76
N ASN A 146 12.34 9.51 3.62
CA ASN A 146 13.59 8.95 4.12
C ASN A 146 14.20 9.79 5.27
N VAL A 147 13.41 10.68 5.88
CA VAL A 147 13.79 11.51 7.04
C VAL A 147 13.04 11.07 8.28
#